data_AF-A0A2G9TBX5-F1
#
_entry.id   AF-A0A2G9TBX5-F1
#
_cell.length_a   1.000
_cell.length_b   1.000
_cell.length_c   1.000
_cell.angle_alpha   90.00
_cell.angle_beta   90.00
_cell.angle_gamma   90.00
#
_symmetry.space_group_name_H-M   'P 1'
#
loop_
_entity.id
_entity.type
_entity.pdbx_description
1 polymer ?
#
loop_
_entity_poly.entity_id
_entity_poly.type
_entity_poly.pdbx_seq_one_letter_code
_entity_poly.pdbx_strand_id
1 'polypeptide(L)'
;VSIPDKCSYAFDVALGLYYLHSKRCMHRQAPEVVATHIYTRECDVYSYGILVWEIFNDAKMPFEEYDNKTVRQRLSDPTFRPPLSEDLPDEIRVVCTACWAAAPNTRPVMKDVAWILRGFKRH
;
A
#
# COMPACT_ATOMS: atom_id res chain seq x y z
N VAL A 1 14.01 -4.26 13.76
CA VAL A 1 13.53 -5.25 12.76
C VAL A 1 14.39 -5.09 11.51
N SER A 2 14.94 -6.16 10.95
CA SER A 2 15.83 -6.06 9.78
C SER A 2 15.04 -5.81 8.48
N ILE A 3 15.70 -5.33 7.42
CA ILE A 3 15.06 -5.17 6.10
C ILE A 3 14.46 -6.49 5.59
N PRO A 4 15.15 -7.65 5.64
CA PRO A 4 14.56 -8.93 5.27
C PRO A 4 13.28 -9.27 6.05
N ASP A 5 13.24 -9.00 7.36
CA ASP A 5 12.05 -9.25 8.16
C ASP A 5 10.88 -8.35 7.71
N LYS A 6 11.16 -7.06 7.46
CA LYS A 6 10.17 -6.10 6.92
C LYS A 6 9.63 -6.55 5.56
N CYS A 7 10.49 -7.06 4.67
CA CYS A 7 10.05 -7.63 3.39
C CYS A 7 9.14 -8.84 3.57
N SER A 8 9.46 -9.74 4.52
CA SER A 8 8.62 -10.91 4.82
C SER A 8 7.22 -10.49 5.29
N TYR A 9 7.12 -9.49 6.17
CA TYR A 9 5.83 -8.97 6.63
C TYR A 9 5.00 -8.40 5.49
N ALA A 10 5.62 -7.61 4.60
CA ALA A 10 4.94 -7.08 3.42
C ALA A 10 4.40 -8.19 2.52
N PHE A 11 5.19 -9.26 2.30
CA PHE A 11 4.78 -10.43 1.53
C PHE A 11 3.61 -11.18 2.15
N ASP A 12 3.67 -11.49 3.45
CA ASP A 12 2.61 -12.25 4.13
C ASP A 12 1.28 -11.49 4.13
N VAL A 13 1.32 -10.17 4.34
CA VAL A 13 0.13 -9.32 4.23
C VAL A 13 -0.42 -9.30 2.80
N ALA A 14 0.46 -9.24 1.78
CA ALA A 14 0.02 -9.30 0.38
C ALA A 14 -0.69 -10.61 0.05
N LEU A 15 -0.17 -11.75 0.53
CA LEU A 15 -0.82 -13.05 0.39
C LEU A 15 -2.18 -13.10 1.09
N GLY A 16 -2.26 -12.54 2.31
CA GLY A 16 -3.52 -12.44 3.05
C GLY A 16 -4.58 -11.64 2.28
N LEU A 17 -4.22 -10.48 1.75
CA LEU A 17 -5.12 -9.66 0.95
C LEU A 17 -5.50 -10.33 -0.38
N TYR A 18 -4.55 -11.00 -1.05
CA TYR A 18 -4.86 -11.82 -2.22
C TYR A 18 -5.92 -12.88 -1.92
N TYR A 19 -5.79 -13.59 -0.80
CA TYR A 19 -6.79 -14.56 -0.36
C TYR A 19 -8.16 -13.89 -0.11
N LEU A 20 -8.20 -12.77 0.61
CA LEU A 20 -9.45 -12.05 0.90
C LEU A 20 -10.14 -11.54 -0.37
N HIS A 21 -9.37 -11.01 -1.32
CA HIS A 21 -9.88 -10.54 -2.63
C HIS A 21 -10.50 -11.68 -3.43
N SER A 22 -9.93 -12.89 -3.35
CA SER A 22 -10.51 -14.10 -3.96
C SER A 22 -11.88 -14.47 -3.37
N LYS A 23 -12.14 -14.09 -2.11
CA LYS A 23 -13.41 -14.29 -1.40
C LYS A 23 -14.36 -13.09 -1.49
N ARG A 24 -14.02 -12.06 -2.30
CA ARG A 24 -14.78 -10.80 -2.42
C ARG A 24 -14.92 -10.04 -1.09
N CYS A 25 -13.91 -10.12 -0.24
CA CYS A 25 -13.86 -9.43 1.04
C CYS A 25 -12.90 -8.23 0.96
N MET A 26 -13.39 -7.02 1.26
CA MET A 26 -12.68 -5.74 1.12
C MET A 26 -12.87 -4.93 2.40
N HIS A 27 -11.82 -4.31 2.94
CA HIS A 27 -11.86 -3.77 4.31
C HIS A 27 -11.39 -2.31 4.47
N ARG A 28 -10.53 -1.80 3.59
CA ARG A 28 -9.76 -0.58 3.83
C ARG A 28 -10.29 0.66 3.09
N GLN A 29 -9.87 1.82 3.58
CA GLN A 29 -10.25 3.14 3.07
C GLN A 29 -9.24 3.67 2.06
N ALA A 30 -9.70 4.04 0.87
CA ALA A 30 -8.92 4.78 -0.13
C ALA A 30 -9.58 6.13 -0.46
N PRO A 31 -8.88 7.05 -1.16
CA PRO A 31 -9.40 8.38 -1.47
C PRO A 31 -10.78 8.35 -2.14
N GLU A 32 -11.01 7.40 -3.06
CA GLU A 32 -12.30 7.22 -3.71
C GLU A 32 -13.41 6.69 -2.77
N VAL A 33 -13.06 5.90 -1.75
CA VAL A 33 -14.00 5.39 -0.74
C VAL A 33 -14.46 6.52 0.17
N VAL A 34 -13.56 7.44 0.51
CA VAL A 34 -13.88 8.64 1.31
C VAL A 34 -14.90 9.52 0.60
N ALA A 35 -14.87 9.56 -0.74
CA ALA A 35 -15.79 10.35 -1.55
C ALA A 35 -17.10 9.63 -1.89
N THR A 36 -17.07 8.32 -2.14
CA THR A 36 -18.20 7.57 -2.73
C THR A 36 -18.84 6.55 -1.79
N HIS A 37 -18.18 6.19 -0.69
CA HIS A 37 -18.52 5.05 0.17
C HIS A 37 -18.58 3.69 -0.55
N ILE A 38 -18.04 3.58 -1.76
CA ILE A 38 -17.97 2.33 -2.52
C ILE A 38 -16.62 1.66 -2.21
N TYR A 39 -16.66 0.46 -1.64
CA TYR A 39 -15.48 -0.35 -1.39
C TYR A 39 -15.16 -1.21 -2.60
N THR A 40 -13.91 -1.18 -3.04
CA THR A 40 -13.43 -1.91 -4.21
C THR A 40 -12.15 -2.69 -3.85
N ARG A 41 -11.64 -3.53 -4.76
CA ARG A 41 -10.37 -4.22 -4.48
C ARG A 41 -9.21 -3.23 -4.49
N GLU A 42 -9.30 -2.27 -5.40
CA GLU A 42 -8.34 -1.21 -5.65
C GLU A 42 -8.15 -0.32 -4.41
N CYS A 43 -9.19 -0.17 -3.57
CA CYS A 43 -9.07 0.61 -2.34
C CYS A 43 -8.18 -0.09 -1.30
N ASP A 44 -8.31 -1.41 -1.14
CA ASP A 44 -7.41 -2.20 -0.32
C ASP A 44 -5.96 -2.14 -0.83
N VAL A 45 -5.78 -2.16 -2.16
CA VAL A 45 -4.44 -2.06 -2.77
C VAL A 45 -3.79 -0.71 -2.45
N TYR A 46 -4.54 0.40 -2.52
CA TYR A 46 -4.04 1.71 -2.12
C TYR A 46 -3.56 1.71 -0.66
N SER A 47 -4.43 1.27 0.26
CA SER A 47 -4.08 1.23 1.68
C SER A 47 -2.95 0.25 1.98
N TYR A 48 -2.78 -0.79 1.17
CA TYR A 48 -1.63 -1.69 1.26
C TYR A 48 -0.32 -0.99 0.89
N GLY A 49 -0.30 -0.14 -0.15
CA GLY A 49 0.88 0.65 -0.48
C GLY A 49 1.32 1.56 0.68
N ILE A 50 0.37 2.19 1.35
CA ILE A 50 0.62 2.99 2.57
C ILE A 50 1.13 2.10 3.70
N LEU A 51 0.54 0.92 3.92
CA LEU A 51 1.00 -0.02 4.94
C LEU A 51 2.44 -0.47 4.73
N VAL A 52 2.83 -0.78 3.49
CA VAL A 52 4.22 -1.13 3.18
C VAL A 52 5.14 0.04 3.52
N TRP A 53 4.75 1.27 3.19
CA TRP A 53 5.50 2.45 3.60
C TRP A 53 5.65 2.53 5.13
N GLU A 54 4.59 2.29 5.90
CA GLU A 54 4.62 2.31 7.38
C GLU A 54 5.54 1.23 7.95
N ILE A 55 5.54 0.01 7.38
CA ILE A 55 6.45 -1.08 7.78
C ILE A 55 7.91 -0.65 7.61
N PHE A 56 8.24 -0.02 6.49
CA PHE A 56 9.60 0.39 6.19
C PHE A 56 10.06 1.61 6.97
N ASN A 57 9.13 2.47 7.38
CA ASN A 57 9.39 3.67 8.18
C ASN A 57 9.13 3.48 9.68
N ASP A 58 9.11 2.24 10.18
CA ASP A 58 8.96 1.91 11.61
C ASP A 58 7.73 2.58 12.24
N ALA A 59 6.59 2.45 11.57
CA ALA A 59 5.28 2.96 11.99
C ALA A 59 5.20 4.49 12.18
N LYS A 60 6.04 5.25 11.49
CA LYS A 60 5.86 6.70 11.33
C LYS A 60 4.51 7.01 10.68
N MET A 61 4.00 8.22 10.96
CA MET A 61 2.78 8.69 10.33
C MET A 61 3.09 9.21 8.91
N PRO A 62 2.44 8.70 7.84
CA PRO A 62 2.82 9.01 6.45
C PRO A 62 2.73 10.49 6.04
N PHE A 63 1.90 11.26 6.76
CA PHE A 63 1.65 12.67 6.49
C PHE A 63 1.69 13.48 7.80
N GLU A 64 2.66 13.20 8.67
CA GLU A 64 2.74 13.75 10.04
C GLU A 64 2.70 15.28 10.11
N GLU A 65 3.13 15.98 9.05
CA GLU A 65 3.11 17.44 8.98
C GLU A 65 1.73 18.03 8.64
N TYR A 66 0.74 17.20 8.33
CA TYR A 66 -0.58 17.63 7.88
C TYR A 66 -1.68 17.14 8.81
N ASP A 67 -2.69 17.98 9.05
CA ASP A 67 -3.90 17.52 9.74
C ASP A 67 -4.74 16.60 8.84
N ASN A 68 -5.62 15.82 9.46
CA ASN A 68 -6.48 14.86 8.74
C ASN A 68 -7.34 15.52 7.66
N LYS A 69 -7.74 16.78 7.85
CA LYS A 69 -8.57 17.52 6.89
C LYS A 69 -7.76 17.83 5.63
N THR A 70 -6.54 18.34 5.79
CA THR A 70 -5.61 18.67 4.71
C THR A 70 -5.21 17.42 3.95
N VAL A 71 -4.90 16.33 4.65
CA VAL A 71 -4.61 15.03 4.02
C VAL A 71 -5.78 14.63 3.11
N ARG A 72 -7.02 14.60 3.62
CA ARG A 72 -8.20 14.23 2.82
C ARG A 72 -8.39 15.09 1.58
N GLN A 73 -8.11 16.39 1.67
CA GLN A 73 -8.22 17.30 0.53
C GLN A 73 -7.13 17.07 -0.52
N ARG A 74 -5.93 16.67 -0.10
CA ARG A 74 -4.78 16.47 -0.99
C ARG A 74 -4.64 15.05 -1.50
N LEU A 75 -5.32 14.06 -0.92
CA LEU A 75 -5.23 12.66 -1.35
C LEU A 75 -5.60 12.44 -2.84
N SER A 76 -6.38 13.33 -3.46
CA SER A 76 -6.70 13.31 -4.89
C SER A 76 -5.53 13.77 -5.77
N ASP A 77 -4.57 14.52 -5.22
CA ASP A 77 -3.36 14.94 -5.92
C ASP A 77 -2.44 13.71 -6.12
N PRO A 78 -2.11 13.35 -7.38
CA PRO A 78 -1.23 12.21 -7.66
C PRO A 78 0.19 12.39 -7.11
N THR A 79 0.62 13.63 -6.87
CA THR A 79 1.96 13.95 -6.35
C THR A 79 2.02 13.93 -4.82
N PHE A 80 0.87 13.96 -4.14
CA PHE A 80 0.80 13.94 -2.69
C PHE A 80 0.95 12.50 -2.17
N ARG A 81 2.19 12.04 -2.02
CA ARG A 81 2.54 10.71 -1.51
C ARG A 81 3.60 10.79 -0.40
N PRO A 82 3.62 9.81 0.52
CA PRO A 82 4.68 9.70 1.52
C PRO A 82 6.07 9.59 0.87
N PRO A 83 7.11 10.21 1.43
CA PRO A 83 8.45 10.21 0.85
C PRO A 83 9.08 8.83 0.92
N LEU A 84 9.77 8.38 -0.14
CA LEU A 84 10.48 7.10 -0.16
C LEU A 84 11.97 7.33 0.04
N SER A 85 12.57 6.65 1.03
CA SER A 85 14.02 6.67 1.24
C SER A 85 14.77 6.14 0.00
N GLU A 86 15.99 6.60 -0.22
CA GLU A 86 16.89 6.08 -1.26
C GLU A 86 17.33 4.65 -0.96
N ASP A 87 17.49 4.28 0.32
CA ASP A 87 17.91 2.95 0.77
C ASP A 87 16.82 1.86 0.66
N LEU A 88 15.64 2.22 0.16
CA LEU A 88 14.53 1.29 0.02
C LEU A 88 14.82 0.30 -1.12
N PRO A 89 14.66 -1.02 -0.92
CA PRO A 89 14.81 -1.99 -2.00
C PRO A 89 13.89 -1.67 -3.18
N ASP A 90 14.37 -1.89 -4.40
CA ASP A 90 13.68 -1.50 -5.62
C ASP A 90 12.29 -2.15 -5.75
N GLU A 91 12.17 -3.42 -5.37
CA GLU A 91 10.89 -4.14 -5.38
C GLU A 91 9.87 -3.46 -4.45
N ILE A 92 10.32 -2.97 -3.30
CA ILE A 92 9.46 -2.29 -2.32
C ILE A 92 9.06 -0.91 -2.83
N ARG A 93 9.99 -0.18 -3.47
CA ARG A 93 9.69 1.09 -4.14
C ARG A 93 8.62 0.91 -5.22
N VAL A 94 8.78 -0.11 -6.06
CA VAL A 94 7.81 -0.45 -7.11
C VAL A 94 6.45 -0.80 -6.50
N VAL A 95 6.43 -1.63 -5.44
CA VAL A 95 5.18 -1.99 -4.76
C VAL A 95 4.48 -0.77 -4.17
N CYS A 96 5.18 0.10 -3.42
CA CYS A 96 4.59 1.32 -2.87
C CYS A 96 3.98 2.18 -3.99
N THR A 97 4.79 2.47 -5.02
CA THR A 97 4.40 3.39 -6.11
C THR A 97 3.26 2.88 -6.97
N ALA A 98 3.24 1.58 -7.30
CA ALA A 98 2.16 0.97 -8.05
C ALA A 98 0.87 0.87 -7.23
N CYS A 99 0.96 0.50 -5.95
CA CYS A 99 -0.21 0.28 -5.10
C CYS A 99 -0.97 1.57 -4.79
N TRP A 100 -0.28 2.69 -4.55
CA TRP A 100 -0.91 3.97 -4.24
C TRP A 100 -1.15 4.87 -5.46
N ALA A 101 -1.17 4.30 -6.67
CA ALA A 101 -1.43 5.05 -7.89
C ALA A 101 -2.77 5.80 -7.80
N ALA A 102 -2.83 7.02 -8.36
CA ALA A 102 -4.01 7.87 -8.25
C ALA A 102 -5.23 7.26 -8.93
N ALA A 103 -5.05 6.71 -10.13
CA ALA A 103 -6.10 6.01 -10.87
C ALA A 103 -6.30 4.59 -10.27
N PRO A 104 -7.47 4.25 -9.73
CA PRO A 104 -7.70 2.95 -9.09
C PRO A 104 -7.47 1.77 -10.03
N ASN A 105 -7.88 1.91 -11.29
CA ASN A 105 -7.76 0.87 -12.32
C ASN A 105 -6.32 0.61 -12.81
N THR A 106 -5.36 1.47 -12.45
CA THR A 106 -3.94 1.25 -12.77
C THR A 106 -3.20 0.56 -11.62
N ARG A 107 -3.85 0.38 -10.47
CA ARG A 107 -3.26 -0.32 -9.32
C ARG A 107 -3.18 -1.83 -9.63
N PRO A 108 -2.14 -2.54 -9.18
CA PRO A 108 -1.99 -3.97 -9.44
C PRO A 108 -3.04 -4.77 -8.67
N VAL A 109 -3.28 -6.02 -9.09
CA VAL A 109 -4.01 -6.96 -8.23
C VAL A 109 -3.05 -7.55 -7.19
N MET A 110 -3.57 -7.91 -6.00
CA MET A 110 -2.72 -8.41 -4.91
C MET A 110 -1.95 -9.70 -5.24
N LYS A 111 -2.41 -10.45 -6.24
CA LYS A 111 -1.67 -11.60 -6.79
C LYS A 111 -0.30 -11.17 -7.34
N ASP A 112 -0.26 -10.07 -8.10
CA ASP A 112 0.96 -9.58 -8.76
C ASP A 112 1.91 -8.97 -7.72
N VAL A 113 1.35 -8.24 -6.74
CA VAL A 113 2.10 -7.72 -5.59
C VAL A 113 2.77 -8.87 -4.81
N ALA A 114 2.02 -9.90 -4.46
CA ALA A 114 2.56 -11.08 -3.78
C ALA A 114 3.62 -11.79 -4.65
N TRP A 115 3.45 -11.81 -5.96
CA TRP A 115 4.44 -12.37 -6.88
C TRP A 115 5.77 -11.61 -6.86
N ILE A 116 5.72 -10.27 -6.93
CA ILE A 116 6.90 -9.41 -6.84
C ILE A 116 7.64 -9.66 -5.52
N LEU A 117 6.90 -9.75 -4.41
CA LEU A 117 7.48 -9.92 -3.08
C LEU A 117 7.88 -11.36 -2.73
N ARG A 118 7.55 -12.34 -3.60
CA ARG A 118 7.80 -13.77 -3.33
C ARG A 118 9.26 -14.09 -3.06
N GLY A 119 10.18 -13.34 -3.69
CA GLY A 119 11.62 -13.49 -3.49
C GLY A 119 12.09 -13.28 -2.05
N PHE A 120 11.28 -12.61 -1.22
CA PHE A 120 11.60 -12.32 0.17
C PHE A 120 11.05 -13.34 1.17
N LYS A 121 10.32 -14.36 0.70
CA LYS A 121 9.78 -15.39 1.59
C LYS A 121 10.92 -16.20 2.21
N ARG A 122 11.00 -16.20 3.56
CA ARG A 122 11.93 -17.06 4.29
C ARG A 122 11.47 -18.53 4.19
N HIS A 123 12.43 -19.44 4.01
CA HIS A 123 12.25 -20.87 4.27
C HIS A 123 12.27 -21.14 5.78
#